data_AF-A0A1V9EIF0-F1
#
_entry.id   AF-A0A1V9EIF0-F1
#
_cell.length_a   1.000
_cell.length_b   1.000
_cell.length_c   1.000
_cell.angle_alpha   90.00
_cell.angle_beta   90.00
_cell.angle_gamma   90.00
#
_symmetry.space_group_name_H-M   'P 1'
#
loop_
_entity.id
_entity.type
_entity.pdbx_description
1 polymer ?
#
loop_
_entity_poly.entity_id
_entity_poly.type
_entity_poly.pdbx_seq_one_letter_code
_entity_poly.pdbx_strand_id
1 'polypeptide(L)'
;MAIQNINTLKSWFKRGFKPLQQQFYDWMDSYWHKDEQLPISSVSGLENILNTLPSQGAITALLAVFLPELINASADLVYTLKANSRLQSVIIIPSADVTIKIGTSAGGEDVMLETLIQANETFILDCAVYAMTDKPIYISGVSAPTQLLIYKR
;
A
#
# COMPACT_ATOMS: atom_id res chain seq x y z
N MET A 1 5.67 -27.91 25.07
CA MET A 1 4.83 -29.09 24.76
C MET A 1 4.58 -29.81 26.07
N ALA A 2 3.36 -30.29 26.37
CA ALA A 2 3.07 -30.87 27.68
C ALA A 2 3.98 -32.07 27.98
N ILE A 3 4.58 -32.10 29.18
CA ILE A 3 5.53 -33.16 29.58
C ILE A 3 4.80 -34.50 29.76
N GLN A 4 3.53 -34.45 30.16
CA GLN A 4 2.68 -35.61 30.40
C GLN A 4 1.31 -35.44 29.76
N ASN A 5 0.65 -36.56 29.40
CA ASN A 5 -0.73 -36.52 28.94
C ASN A 5 -1.66 -36.00 30.05
N ILE A 6 -2.65 -35.19 29.70
CA ILE A 6 -3.61 -34.62 30.66
C ILE A 6 -4.33 -35.69 31.50
N ASN A 7 -4.57 -36.89 30.95
CA ASN A 7 -5.19 -37.98 31.68
C ASN A 7 -4.25 -38.58 32.73
N THR A 8 -2.94 -38.61 32.44
CA THR A 8 -1.89 -39.02 33.39
C THR A 8 -1.79 -38.01 34.52
N LEU A 9 -1.74 -36.70 34.21
CA LEU A 9 -1.76 -35.63 35.22
C LEU A 9 -3.00 -35.77 36.13
N LYS A 10 -4.20 -35.89 35.55
CA LYS A 10 -5.45 -36.07 36.32
C LYS A 10 -5.44 -37.31 37.23
N SER A 11 -4.69 -38.36 36.88
CA SER A 11 -4.61 -39.58 37.68
C SER A 11 -3.85 -39.39 39.00
N TRP A 12 -2.88 -38.47 39.03
CA TRP A 12 -2.05 -38.18 40.19
C TRP A 12 -2.75 -37.34 41.26
N PHE A 13 -3.80 -36.61 40.88
CA PHE A 13 -4.57 -35.72 41.75
C PHE A 13 -5.94 -36.30 42.17
N LYS A 14 -6.08 -37.63 42.22
CA LYS A 14 -7.29 -38.29 42.73
C LYS A 14 -7.35 -38.23 44.27
N ARG A 15 -8.57 -38.29 44.82
CA ARG A 15 -8.78 -38.30 46.28
C ARG A 15 -7.98 -39.42 46.94
N GLY A 16 -7.16 -39.07 47.92
CA GLY A 16 -6.28 -39.99 48.65
C GLY A 16 -4.93 -40.26 47.99
N PHE A 17 -4.68 -39.74 46.78
CA PHE A 17 -3.37 -39.82 46.13
C PHE A 17 -2.58 -38.54 46.40
N LYS A 18 -1.33 -38.70 46.85
CA LYS A 18 -0.37 -37.60 46.98
C LYS A 18 0.66 -37.72 45.86
N PRO A 19 0.73 -36.75 44.93
CA PRO A 19 1.72 -36.79 43.87
C PRO A 19 3.15 -36.71 44.43
N LEU A 20 4.08 -37.38 43.76
CA LEU A 20 5.51 -37.25 44.02
C LEU A 20 6.01 -35.87 43.56
N GLN A 21 7.17 -35.43 44.07
CA GLN A 21 7.78 -34.16 43.68
C GLN A 21 7.92 -34.03 42.17
N GLN A 22 8.42 -35.06 41.48
CA GLN A 22 8.57 -35.04 40.02
C GLN A 22 7.21 -34.92 39.31
N GLN A 23 6.17 -35.60 39.79
CA GLN A 23 4.82 -35.52 39.23
C GLN A 23 4.21 -34.13 39.37
N PHE A 24 4.59 -33.42 40.43
CA PHE A 24 4.17 -32.05 40.67
C PHE A 24 4.93 -31.05 39.79
N TYR A 25 6.23 -31.26 39.57
CA TYR A 25 7.04 -30.46 38.65
C TYR A 25 6.56 -30.65 37.20
N ASP A 26 6.34 -31.90 36.77
CA ASP A 26 5.77 -32.23 35.47
C ASP A 26 4.40 -31.55 35.24
N TRP A 27 3.61 -31.37 36.29
CA TRP A 27 2.34 -30.63 36.21
C TRP A 27 2.57 -29.13 36.00
N MET A 28 3.44 -28.50 36.78
CA MET A 28 3.74 -27.07 36.61
C MET A 28 4.30 -26.77 35.22
N ASP A 29 5.31 -27.53 34.80
CA ASP A 29 5.99 -27.34 33.52
C ASP A 29 5.12 -27.71 32.30
N SER A 30 3.96 -28.36 32.52
CA SER A 30 3.00 -28.65 31.44
C SER A 30 2.12 -27.46 31.07
N TYR A 31 2.06 -26.41 31.90
CA TYR A 31 1.31 -25.18 31.64
C TYR A 31 2.26 -24.00 31.46
N TRP A 32 1.85 -23.03 30.65
CA TRP A 32 2.58 -21.79 30.49
C TRP A 32 2.41 -20.90 31.72
N HIS A 33 3.51 -20.39 32.25
CA HIS A 33 3.48 -19.38 33.31
C HIS A 33 3.22 -17.99 32.72
N LYS A 34 2.63 -17.08 33.52
CA LYS A 34 2.21 -15.75 33.05
C LYS A 34 3.36 -14.89 32.51
N ASP A 35 4.55 -15.08 33.06
CA ASP A 35 5.74 -14.30 32.72
C ASP A 35 6.59 -14.97 31.62
N GLU A 36 6.16 -16.13 31.11
CA GLU A 36 6.85 -16.83 30.03
C GLU A 36 6.38 -16.34 28.67
N GLN A 37 7.32 -16.28 27.72
CA GLN A 37 6.99 -15.94 26.34
C GLN A 37 6.28 -17.10 25.65
N LEU A 38 5.01 -16.87 25.30
CA LEU A 38 4.24 -17.79 24.47
C LEU A 38 4.67 -17.67 22.99
N PRO A 39 5.19 -18.73 22.36
CA PRO A 39 5.51 -18.70 20.95
C PRO A 39 4.23 -18.65 20.10
N ILE A 40 4.23 -17.84 19.04
CA ILE A 40 3.11 -17.64 18.10
C ILE A 40 2.56 -18.97 17.56
N SER A 41 3.44 -19.94 17.30
CA SER A 41 3.08 -21.28 16.81
C SER A 41 2.22 -22.10 17.77
N SER A 42 2.17 -21.75 19.06
CA SER A 42 1.33 -22.42 20.06
C SER A 42 -0.10 -21.88 20.08
N VAL A 43 -0.40 -20.78 19.38
CA VAL A 43 -1.74 -20.19 19.31
C VAL A 43 -2.47 -20.75 18.10
N SER A 44 -3.38 -21.69 18.35
CA SER A 44 -4.22 -22.26 17.29
C SER A 44 -5.05 -21.17 16.59
N GLY A 45 -5.01 -21.16 15.26
CA GLY A 45 -5.78 -20.22 14.43
C GLY A 45 -5.16 -18.83 14.24
N LEU A 46 -4.06 -18.50 14.93
CA LEU A 46 -3.38 -17.21 14.76
C LEU A 46 -2.83 -17.03 13.34
N GLU A 47 -2.19 -18.06 12.78
CA GLU A 47 -1.70 -18.04 11.40
C GLU A 47 -2.84 -17.81 10.39
N ASN A 48 -4.00 -18.42 10.60
CA ASN A 48 -5.16 -18.24 9.73
C ASN A 48 -5.66 -16.79 9.74
N ILE A 49 -5.71 -16.15 10.92
CA ILE A 49 -6.12 -14.75 11.05
C ILE A 49 -5.08 -13.82 10.41
N LEU A 50 -3.79 -14.10 10.57
CA LEU A 50 -2.74 -13.29 9.94
C LEU A 50 -2.77 -13.40 8.41
N ASN A 51 -3.09 -14.58 7.88
CA ASN A 51 -3.21 -14.81 6.45
C ASN A 51 -4.45 -14.16 5.81
N THR A 52 -5.46 -13.74 6.60
CA THR A 52 -6.59 -12.95 6.07
C THR A 52 -6.27 -11.46 5.99
N LEU A 53 -5.22 -10.98 6.68
CA LEU A 53 -4.81 -9.59 6.60
C LEU A 53 -4.17 -9.31 5.23
N PRO A 54 -4.49 -8.16 4.61
CA PRO A 54 -3.87 -7.78 3.36
C PRO A 54 -2.36 -7.62 3.55
N SER A 55 -1.57 -8.18 2.63
CA SER A 55 -0.12 -7.98 2.64
C SER A 55 0.22 -6.51 2.43
N GLN A 56 1.39 -6.09 2.93
CA GLN A 56 1.88 -4.72 2.72
C GLN A 56 1.90 -4.35 1.22
N GLY A 57 2.23 -5.30 0.34
CA GLY A 57 2.20 -5.09 -1.11
C GLY A 57 0.80 -4.81 -1.64
N ALA A 58 -0.23 -5.50 -1.14
CA ALA A 58 -1.63 -5.25 -1.54
C ALA A 58 -2.09 -3.86 -1.08
N ILE A 59 -1.71 -3.44 0.13
CA ILE A 59 -2.02 -2.10 0.66
C ILE A 59 -1.33 -1.02 -0.18
N THR A 60 -0.05 -1.18 -0.49
CA THR A 60 0.70 -0.22 -1.32
C THR A 60 0.12 -0.12 -2.73
N ALA A 61 -0.28 -1.25 -3.34
CA ALA A 61 -0.92 -1.25 -4.64
C ALA A 61 -2.25 -0.49 -4.62
N LEU A 62 -3.06 -0.66 -3.56
CA LEU A 62 -4.31 0.08 -3.39
C LEU A 62 -4.06 1.58 -3.20
N LEU A 63 -3.08 1.96 -2.37
CA LEU A 63 -2.72 3.35 -2.15
C LEU A 63 -2.25 4.04 -3.44
N ALA A 64 -1.49 3.34 -4.29
CA ALA A 64 -1.03 3.85 -5.58
C ALA A 64 -2.18 4.11 -6.60
N VAL A 65 -3.38 3.59 -6.35
CA VAL A 65 -4.59 3.93 -7.13
C VAL A 65 -5.21 5.25 -6.66
N PHE A 66 -5.02 5.65 -5.40
CA PHE A 66 -5.65 6.83 -4.82
C PHE A 66 -4.74 8.05 -4.70
N LEU A 67 -3.43 7.83 -4.53
CA LEU A 67 -2.45 8.91 -4.41
C LEU A 67 -2.01 9.41 -5.80
N PRO A 68 -1.70 10.71 -5.92
CA PRO A 68 -1.16 11.24 -7.17
C PRO A 68 0.24 10.70 -7.42
N GLU A 69 0.56 10.49 -8.69
CA GLU A 69 1.92 10.23 -9.14
C GLU A 69 2.65 11.57 -9.28
N LEU A 70 3.67 11.79 -8.44
CA LEU A 70 4.52 12.98 -8.49
C LEU A 70 5.62 12.79 -9.53
N ILE A 71 5.66 13.68 -10.52
CA ILE A 71 6.70 13.74 -11.55
C ILE A 71 7.34 15.12 -11.51
N ASN A 72 8.66 15.16 -11.34
CA ASN A 72 9.44 16.39 -11.46
C ASN A 72 10.03 16.45 -12.88
N ALA A 73 9.46 17.27 -13.73
CA ALA A 73 9.83 17.39 -15.14
C ALA A 73 10.71 18.63 -15.36
N SER A 74 11.73 18.51 -16.21
CA SER A 74 12.55 19.66 -16.66
C SER A 74 12.59 19.79 -18.19
N ALA A 75 11.79 18.97 -18.88
CA ALA A 75 11.63 18.90 -20.32
C ALA A 75 10.29 18.22 -20.62
N ASP A 76 9.84 18.32 -21.87
CA ASP A 76 8.65 17.65 -22.37
C ASP A 76 8.68 16.14 -22.06
N LEU A 77 7.51 15.59 -21.71
CA LEU A 77 7.41 14.20 -21.32
C LEU A 77 6.14 13.55 -21.84
N VAL A 78 6.16 12.21 -21.84
CA VAL A 78 5.02 11.38 -22.18
C VAL A 78 4.65 10.52 -20.98
N TYR A 79 3.48 10.79 -20.41
CA TYR A 79 2.91 9.96 -19.35
C TYR A 79 2.08 8.83 -19.96
N THR A 80 2.33 7.58 -19.58
CA THR A 80 1.55 6.45 -20.10
C THR A 80 0.39 6.13 -19.16
N LEU A 81 -0.82 6.54 -19.55
CA LEU A 81 -2.04 6.14 -18.87
C LEU A 81 -2.35 4.69 -19.20
N LYS A 82 -2.41 3.82 -18.18
CA LYS A 82 -2.66 2.39 -18.37
C LYS A 82 -4.09 2.10 -18.82
N ALA A 83 -4.26 1.01 -19.56
CA ALA A 83 -5.57 0.52 -19.98
C ALA A 83 -6.54 0.40 -18.80
N ASN A 84 -7.82 0.69 -19.06
CA ASN A 84 -8.91 0.74 -18.09
C ASN A 84 -8.73 1.78 -16.97
N SER A 85 -7.87 2.79 -17.17
CA SER A 85 -7.74 3.93 -16.25
C SER A 85 -8.28 5.22 -16.88
N ARG A 86 -8.80 6.10 -16.03
CA ARG A 86 -9.20 7.47 -16.36
C ARG A 86 -8.20 8.45 -15.76
N LEU A 87 -7.70 9.38 -16.56
CA LEU A 87 -7.01 10.55 -16.06
C LEU A 87 -8.06 11.47 -15.42
N GLN A 88 -8.03 11.64 -14.10
CA GLN A 88 -8.99 12.45 -13.36
C GLN A 88 -8.55 13.91 -13.29
N SER A 89 -7.30 14.15 -12.93
CA SER A 89 -6.77 15.51 -12.82
C SER A 89 -5.27 15.52 -12.98
N VAL A 90 -4.75 16.63 -13.50
CA VAL A 90 -3.32 16.95 -13.55
C VAL A 90 -3.13 18.28 -12.85
N ILE A 91 -2.34 18.28 -11.78
CA ILE A 91 -1.90 19.52 -11.12
C ILE A 91 -0.49 19.84 -11.57
N ILE A 92 -0.26 21.09 -11.94
CA ILE A 92 1.00 21.58 -12.49
C ILE A 92 1.49 22.74 -11.61
N ILE A 93 2.74 22.65 -11.16
CA ILE A 93 3.39 23.68 -10.32
C ILE A 93 4.78 23.95 -10.90
N PRO A 94 4.96 24.98 -11.73
CA PRO A 94 6.24 25.30 -12.34
C PRO A 94 7.08 26.21 -11.45
N SER A 95 8.41 26.12 -11.57
CA SER A 95 9.37 26.98 -10.82
C SER A 95 9.65 28.33 -11.50
N ALA A 96 9.24 28.47 -12.76
CA ALA A 96 9.30 29.68 -13.57
C ALA A 96 8.05 29.74 -14.46
N ASP A 97 7.83 30.85 -15.16
CA ASP A 97 6.73 30.96 -16.12
C ASP A 97 6.91 29.93 -17.25
N VAL A 98 5.88 29.12 -17.48
CA VAL A 98 5.87 28.10 -18.52
C VAL A 98 4.57 28.15 -19.30
N THR A 99 4.63 27.86 -20.59
CA THR A 99 3.46 27.74 -21.44
C THR A 99 3.27 26.27 -21.77
N ILE A 100 2.29 25.62 -21.15
CA ILE A 100 2.10 24.17 -21.25
C ILE A 100 0.83 23.85 -22.03
N LYS A 101 0.90 22.76 -22.80
CA LYS A 101 -0.25 22.11 -23.42
C LYS A 101 -0.21 20.61 -23.19
N ILE A 102 -1.39 19.98 -23.21
CA ILE A 102 -1.53 18.55 -22.99
C ILE A 102 -2.41 17.95 -24.09
N GLY A 103 -1.94 16.84 -24.64
CA GLY A 103 -2.68 16.11 -25.67
C GLY A 103 -2.53 14.60 -25.61
N THR A 104 -3.43 13.89 -26.28
CA THR A 104 -3.34 12.42 -26.47
C THR A 104 -2.51 12.02 -27.69
N SER A 105 -2.12 12.98 -28.52
CA SER A 105 -1.16 12.85 -29.61
C SER A 105 0.02 13.80 -29.42
N ALA A 106 1.15 13.51 -30.06
CA ALA A 106 2.32 14.38 -30.01
C ALA A 106 1.95 15.81 -30.47
N GLY A 107 2.19 16.80 -29.61
CA GLY A 107 1.85 18.20 -29.86
C GLY A 107 0.35 18.54 -29.87
N GLY A 108 -0.52 17.59 -29.49
CA GLY A 108 -1.97 17.80 -29.39
C GLY A 108 -2.35 18.73 -28.24
N GLU A 109 -3.50 19.35 -28.37
CA GLU A 109 -4.09 20.31 -27.41
C GLU A 109 -5.50 19.87 -26.96
N ASP A 110 -5.81 18.59 -27.17
CA ASP A 110 -7.14 17.99 -26.96
C ASP A 110 -7.48 17.79 -25.49
N VAL A 111 -6.48 17.77 -24.60
CA VAL A 111 -6.68 17.63 -23.15
C VAL A 111 -6.55 18.97 -22.46
N MET A 112 -5.60 19.79 -22.89
CA MET A 112 -5.39 21.15 -22.41
C MET A 112 -4.86 22.01 -23.55
N LEU A 113 -5.57 23.12 -23.80
CA LEU A 113 -5.11 24.16 -24.70
C LEU A 113 -3.85 24.83 -24.16
N GLU A 114 -3.05 25.38 -25.05
CA GLU A 114 -1.85 26.12 -24.68
C GLU A 114 -2.17 27.22 -23.67
N THR A 115 -1.62 27.09 -22.45
CA THR A 115 -1.92 27.99 -21.33
C THR A 115 -0.62 28.41 -20.65
N LEU A 116 -0.49 29.71 -20.40
CA LEU A 116 0.58 30.28 -19.59
C LEU A 116 0.29 30.02 -18.10
N ILE A 117 1.22 29.40 -17.41
CA ILE A 117 1.19 29.17 -15.96
C ILE A 117 2.37 29.95 -15.37
N GLN A 118 2.07 30.84 -14.43
CA GLN A 118 3.10 31.68 -13.81
C GLN A 118 3.93 30.88 -12.78
N ALA A 119 5.13 31.37 -12.52
CA ALA A 119 6.04 30.77 -11.56
C ALA A 119 5.40 30.56 -10.18
N ASN A 120 5.51 29.35 -9.65
CA ASN A 120 5.00 28.91 -8.35
C ASN A 120 3.47 28.96 -8.19
N GLU A 121 2.72 29.21 -9.27
CA GLU A 121 1.27 29.06 -9.24
C GLU A 121 0.88 27.59 -9.42
N THR A 122 -0.19 27.20 -8.71
CA THR A 122 -0.77 25.86 -8.88
C THR A 122 -1.86 25.94 -9.95
N PHE A 123 -1.63 25.26 -11.07
CA PHE A 123 -2.64 25.09 -12.09
C PHE A 123 -3.29 23.71 -11.96
N ILE A 124 -4.62 23.65 -11.88
CA ILE A 124 -5.37 22.40 -11.74
C ILE A 124 -6.19 22.19 -13.01
N LEU A 125 -5.98 21.05 -13.65
CA LEU A 125 -6.75 20.61 -14.80
C LEU A 125 -7.63 19.43 -14.39
N ASP A 126 -8.93 19.54 -14.57
CA ASP A 126 -9.85 18.41 -14.51
C ASP A 126 -9.90 17.71 -15.87
N CYS A 127 -9.51 16.43 -15.89
CA CYS A 127 -9.41 15.65 -17.11
C CYS A 127 -10.57 14.65 -17.20
N ALA A 128 -11.08 14.45 -18.42
CA ALA A 128 -12.09 13.42 -18.73
C ALA A 128 -11.56 12.39 -19.74
N VAL A 129 -10.26 12.10 -19.70
CA VAL A 129 -9.62 11.17 -20.66
C VAL A 129 -9.67 9.75 -20.14
N TYR A 130 -10.31 8.85 -20.89
CA TYR A 130 -10.34 7.42 -20.60
C TYR A 130 -9.45 6.63 -21.59
N ALA A 131 -8.73 5.63 -21.07
CA ALA A 131 -7.85 4.75 -21.84
C ALA A 131 -8.46 3.34 -21.93
N MET A 132 -8.92 2.93 -23.12
CA MET A 132 -9.32 1.52 -23.36
C MET A 132 -8.10 0.60 -23.54
N THR A 133 -7.01 1.16 -24.05
CA THR A 133 -5.68 0.58 -24.16
C THR A 133 -4.67 1.57 -23.58
N ASP A 134 -3.44 1.14 -23.26
CA ASP A 134 -2.37 2.05 -22.85
C ASP A 134 -2.31 3.26 -23.79
N LYS A 135 -2.50 4.46 -23.22
CA LYS A 135 -2.63 5.72 -23.96
C LYS A 135 -1.55 6.70 -23.50
N PRO A 136 -0.69 7.18 -24.41
CA PRO A 136 0.27 8.22 -24.09
C PRO A 136 -0.45 9.57 -23.92
N ILE A 137 -0.06 10.32 -22.88
CA ILE A 137 -0.45 11.69 -22.61
C ILE A 137 0.82 12.53 -22.76
N TYR A 138 0.84 13.38 -23.77
CA TYR A 138 1.96 14.26 -24.09
C TYR A 138 1.80 15.55 -23.30
N ILE A 139 2.80 15.88 -22.50
CA ILE A 139 2.89 17.17 -21.80
C ILE A 139 4.03 17.92 -22.47
N SER A 140 3.67 18.97 -23.20
CA SER A 140 4.59 19.76 -24.01
C SER A 140 4.65 21.21 -23.54
N GLY A 141 5.81 21.84 -23.74
CA GLY A 141 6.06 23.21 -23.30
C GLY A 141 6.68 23.31 -21.90
N VAL A 142 7.29 22.22 -21.41
CA VAL A 142 8.00 22.21 -20.12
C VAL A 142 9.39 22.81 -20.34
N SER A 143 9.49 24.13 -20.24
CA SER A 143 10.74 24.88 -20.43
C SER A 143 11.53 25.14 -19.14
N ALA A 144 10.97 24.81 -17.98
CA ALA A 144 11.57 24.96 -16.65
C ALA A 144 11.15 23.82 -15.71
N PRO A 145 11.87 23.60 -14.58
CA PRO A 145 11.50 22.58 -13.61
C PRO A 145 10.04 22.75 -13.15
N THR A 146 9.23 21.72 -13.37
CA THR A 146 7.78 21.73 -13.14
C THR A 146 7.37 20.45 -12.42
N GLN A 147 6.66 20.61 -11.30
CA GLN A 147 6.08 19.50 -10.57
C GLN A 147 4.71 19.17 -11.14
N LEU A 148 4.47 17.89 -11.39
CA LEU A 148 3.23 17.37 -11.93
C LEU A 148 2.68 16.35 -10.94
N LEU A 149 1.43 16.54 -10.50
CA LEU A 149 0.70 15.55 -9.70
C LEU A 149 -0.40 14.97 -10.58
N ILE A 150 -0.25 13.70 -10.95
CA ILE A 150 -1.18 13.01 -11.84
C ILE A 150 -2.13 12.15 -11.02
N TYR A 151 -3.40 12.53 -11.03
CA TYR A 151 -4.48 11.73 -10.46
C TYR A 151 -5.11 10.84 -11.53
N LYS A 152 -5.01 9.53 -11.33
CA LYS A 152 -5.64 8.50 -12.16
C LYS A 152 -6.60 7.67 -11.32
N ARG A 153 -7.61 7.09 -11.96
CA ARG A 153 -8.55 6.14 -11.37
C ARG A 153 -8.80 4.96 -12.28
#